data_AF-A0A158Q415-F1
#
_entry.id   AF-A0A158Q415-F1
#
_cell.length_a   1.000
_cell.length_b   1.000
_cell.length_c   1.000
_cell.angle_alpha   90.00
_cell.angle_beta   90.00
_cell.angle_gamma   90.00
#
_symmetry.space_group_name_H-M   'P 1'
#
loop_
_entity.id
_entity.type
_entity.pdbx_description
1 polymer ?
#
loop_
_entity_poly.entity_id
_entity_poly.type
_entity_poly.pdbx_seq_one_letter_code
_entity_poly.pdbx_strand_id
1 'polypeptide(L)'
;MDLSSSLSSNSTPAQAINRQLDTEIIIIGNGPAALSLSAFLSGWLPFYRPRKEHPNLAIHQKLMEHIDESLIDQDLTWLDDIVREYGVHGLSILYDSLARPNCDNESIDESLLRWIYDPNRAVPHLLVAASSVGGAWNNYSNETLTVSTSSFLDLPVLSIKNWLKKEKLCSRLPASLICKYFVAYAKIMGLNNRIISNVRITHISKCFGRIPGNEFWEIRGTKFDEPLIFHCRKVVLACGKNQHRKLGIENFFGDMRVVYDISGLSAKLSSFYPDHLINDKVIVIGDGMSAADAVLFCLKANVPVLHVIRRSEQQIKLIQLAHLSPSLYPEYTKIYRLMTGKQSNPLYRKLTNSQIIAFDSNIALLKTPDGLKSENFSIICACIGRCTDLSMLSEEYFFDNYYCLNDQALFRVGSLAGDHFVRYIVGGSLQVAKYLLCTS
;
A
#
# COMPACT_ATOMS: atom_id res chain seq x y z
N MET A 1 -60.84 -14.15 -43.46
CA MET A 1 -60.93 -13.77 -42.04
C MET A 1 -59.83 -12.76 -41.80
N ASP A 2 -60.23 -11.50 -41.69
CA ASP A 2 -59.36 -10.40 -41.27
C ASP A 2 -58.91 -10.60 -39.83
N LEU A 3 -57.66 -10.23 -39.53
CA LEU A 3 -57.35 -9.00 -38.78
C LEU A 3 -55.87 -9.00 -38.36
N SER A 4 -55.22 -7.92 -38.76
CA SER A 4 -54.02 -7.35 -38.17
C SER A 4 -54.02 -7.35 -36.64
N SER A 5 -52.91 -7.76 -36.04
CA SER A 5 -52.52 -7.27 -34.70
C SER A 5 -51.01 -7.01 -34.67
N SER A 6 -50.67 -5.72 -34.70
CA SER A 6 -49.39 -5.15 -34.31
C SER A 6 -49.07 -5.51 -32.86
N LEU A 7 -47.94 -6.18 -32.63
CA LEU A 7 -47.34 -6.32 -31.30
C LEU A 7 -46.12 -5.40 -31.23
N SER A 8 -46.34 -4.21 -30.69
CA SER A 8 -45.33 -3.27 -30.25
C SER A 8 -44.42 -3.90 -29.20
N SER A 9 -43.12 -3.86 -29.44
CA SER A 9 -42.06 -4.26 -28.53
C SER A 9 -41.92 -3.28 -27.37
N ASN A 10 -42.58 -3.58 -26.24
CA ASN A 10 -42.27 -2.96 -24.96
C ASN A 10 -41.08 -3.69 -24.34
N SER A 11 -39.86 -3.27 -24.67
CA SER A 11 -38.67 -3.63 -23.88
C SER A 11 -38.64 -2.74 -22.63
N THR A 12 -39.26 -3.20 -21.54
CA THR A 12 -38.95 -2.68 -20.21
C THR A 12 -37.48 -2.93 -19.90
N PRO A 13 -36.69 -1.90 -19.52
CA PRO A 13 -35.29 -2.09 -19.15
C PRO A 13 -35.19 -3.04 -17.95
N ALA A 14 -34.31 -4.02 -18.03
CA ALA A 14 -33.98 -4.92 -16.94
C ALA A 14 -33.73 -4.10 -15.67
N GLN A 15 -34.60 -4.26 -14.68
CA GLN A 15 -34.41 -3.68 -13.35
C GLN A 15 -33.08 -4.23 -12.82
N ALA A 16 -32.06 -3.37 -12.74
CA ALA A 16 -30.82 -3.68 -12.08
C ALA A 16 -31.18 -4.21 -10.68
N ILE A 17 -30.87 -5.48 -10.42
CA ILE A 17 -31.05 -6.09 -9.11
C ILE A 17 -30.01 -5.42 -8.20
N ASN A 18 -30.37 -4.27 -7.62
CA ASN A 18 -29.59 -3.58 -6.60
C ASN A 18 -29.48 -4.54 -5.40
N ARG A 19 -28.38 -5.29 -5.32
CA ARG A 19 -28.04 -6.04 -4.10
C ARG A 19 -27.58 -5.05 -3.05
N GLN A 20 -28.53 -4.49 -2.33
CA GLN A 20 -28.28 -3.64 -1.17
C GLN A 20 -27.67 -4.51 -0.05
N LEU A 21 -26.46 -4.17 0.36
CA LEU A 21 -25.75 -4.80 1.46
C LEU A 21 -25.50 -3.74 2.53
N ASP A 22 -26.18 -3.88 3.66
CA ASP A 22 -26.10 -2.96 4.79
C ASP A 22 -25.20 -3.57 5.88
N THR A 23 -24.25 -2.79 6.40
CA THR A 23 -23.34 -3.22 7.47
C THR A 23 -22.93 -2.04 8.36
N GLU A 24 -22.36 -2.27 9.53
CA GLU A 24 -21.95 -1.16 10.41
C GLU A 24 -20.76 -0.40 9.80
N ILE A 25 -19.75 -1.12 9.30
CA ILE A 25 -18.50 -0.54 8.76
C ILE A 25 -18.19 -1.08 7.36
N ILE A 26 -17.86 -0.19 6.42
CA ILE A 26 -17.26 -0.58 5.14
C ILE A 26 -15.82 -0.08 5.05
N ILE A 27 -14.91 -1.01 4.75
CA ILE A 27 -13.49 -0.76 4.55
C ILE A 27 -13.19 -0.80 3.05
N ILE A 28 -12.70 0.31 2.50
CA ILE A 28 -12.33 0.42 1.07
C ILE A 28 -10.89 -0.04 0.89
N GLY A 29 -10.74 -1.29 0.46
CA GLY A 29 -9.44 -1.96 0.30
C GLY A 29 -9.42 -3.36 0.92
N ASN A 30 -8.48 -4.18 0.45
CA ASN A 30 -8.26 -5.54 0.96
C ASN A 30 -6.77 -5.89 1.05
N GLY A 31 -5.93 -4.87 1.24
CA GLY A 31 -4.51 -5.01 1.54
C GLY A 31 -4.23 -5.25 3.04
N PRO A 32 -2.96 -5.21 3.46
CA PRO A 32 -2.56 -5.52 4.84
C PRO A 32 -3.24 -4.64 5.91
N ALA A 33 -3.48 -3.35 5.61
CA ALA A 33 -4.21 -2.46 6.52
C ALA A 33 -5.65 -2.92 6.75
N ALA A 34 -6.38 -3.17 5.65
CA ALA A 34 -7.76 -3.63 5.71
C ALA A 34 -7.87 -5.01 6.36
N LEU A 35 -6.98 -5.94 6.04
CA LEU A 35 -6.95 -7.28 6.63
C LEU A 35 -6.66 -7.23 8.14
N SER A 36 -5.72 -6.37 8.57
CA SER A 36 -5.42 -6.19 10.00
C SER A 36 -6.61 -5.60 10.74
N LEU A 37 -7.19 -4.51 10.21
CA LEU A 37 -8.38 -3.89 10.79
C LEU A 37 -9.54 -4.88 10.87
N SER A 38 -9.77 -5.64 9.80
CA SER A 38 -10.81 -6.67 9.75
C SER A 38 -10.59 -7.73 10.84
N ALA A 39 -9.36 -8.18 11.09
CA ALA A 39 -9.08 -9.12 12.16
C ALA A 39 -9.48 -8.56 13.54
N PHE A 40 -9.13 -7.30 13.84
CA PHE A 40 -9.53 -6.66 15.10
C PHE A 40 -11.06 -6.53 15.21
N LEU A 41 -11.73 -6.01 14.17
CA LEU A 41 -13.19 -5.90 14.14
C LEU A 41 -13.92 -7.25 14.14
N SER A 42 -13.21 -8.35 13.89
CA SER A 42 -13.73 -9.71 13.98
C SER A 42 -13.71 -10.28 15.40
N GLY A 43 -13.10 -9.58 16.36
CA GLY A 43 -12.94 -10.04 17.73
C GLY A 43 -11.54 -10.58 18.06
N TRP A 44 -10.53 -10.40 17.22
CA TRP A 44 -9.15 -10.73 17.59
C TRP A 44 -8.53 -9.60 18.40
N LEU A 45 -8.32 -9.84 19.69
CA LEU A 45 -7.90 -8.85 20.67
C LEU A 45 -6.44 -9.06 21.07
N PRO A 46 -5.57 -8.05 20.92
CA PRO A 46 -4.20 -8.10 21.41
C PRO A 46 -4.13 -7.79 22.90
N PHE A 47 -3.40 -8.59 23.66
CA PHE A 47 -3.09 -8.39 25.08
C PHE A 47 -1.58 -8.33 25.25
N TYR A 48 -1.11 -7.45 26.15
CA TYR A 48 0.26 -7.51 26.62
C TYR A 48 0.43 -8.70 27.56
N ARG A 49 1.25 -9.68 27.19
CA ARG A 49 1.53 -10.84 28.04
C ARG A 49 2.98 -11.28 27.89
N PRO A 50 3.92 -10.52 28.45
CA PRO A 50 5.35 -10.75 28.27
C PRO A 50 5.82 -12.06 28.90
N ARG A 51 6.71 -12.80 28.21
CA ARG A 51 7.59 -13.80 28.83
C ARG A 51 8.88 -13.18 29.39
N LYS A 52 9.25 -12.02 28.83
CA LYS A 52 10.41 -11.20 29.17
C LYS A 52 9.95 -9.74 29.13
N GLU A 53 10.52 -8.91 29.99
CA GLU A 53 10.17 -7.48 30.08
C GLU A 53 10.33 -6.77 28.73
N HIS A 54 9.48 -5.76 28.50
CA HIS A 54 9.62 -4.92 27.32
C HIS A 54 10.92 -4.09 27.42
N PRO A 55 11.68 -3.90 26.32
CA PRO A 55 12.98 -3.22 26.36
C PRO A 55 12.93 -1.79 26.92
N ASN A 56 11.82 -1.10 26.74
CA ASN A 56 11.52 0.14 27.45
C ASN A 56 10.72 -0.18 28.72
N LEU A 57 11.33 0.05 29.88
CA LEU A 57 10.74 -0.25 31.20
C LEU A 57 9.53 0.62 31.54
N ALA A 58 9.46 1.87 31.05
CA ALA A 58 8.29 2.72 31.27
C ALA A 58 7.06 2.17 30.53
N ILE A 59 7.24 1.72 29.28
CA ILE A 59 6.20 0.99 28.53
C ILE A 59 5.82 -0.31 29.26
N HIS A 60 6.82 -1.07 29.74
CA HIS A 60 6.56 -2.31 30.48
C HIS A 60 5.66 -2.06 31.69
N GLN A 61 6.02 -1.11 32.56
CA GLN A 61 5.27 -0.78 33.77
C GLN A 61 3.83 -0.37 33.45
N LYS A 62 3.64 0.54 32.49
CA LYS A 62 2.31 1.00 32.09
C LYS A 62 1.40 -0.11 31.57
N LEU A 63 1.94 -1.04 30.80
CA LEU A 63 1.15 -2.16 30.29
C LEU A 63 0.90 -3.25 31.35
N MET A 64 1.78 -3.39 32.34
CA MET A 64 1.59 -4.30 33.47
C MET A 64 0.46 -3.85 34.41
N GLU A 65 0.24 -2.54 34.56
CA GLU A 65 -0.89 -1.97 35.31
C GLU A 65 -2.26 -2.46 34.79
N HIS A 66 -2.34 -2.79 33.49
CA HIS A 66 -3.55 -3.22 32.79
C HIS A 66 -3.38 -4.57 32.07
N ILE A 67 -2.60 -5.50 32.65
CA ILE A 67 -2.22 -6.78 32.01
C ILE A 67 -3.41 -7.66 31.57
N ASP A 68 -4.55 -7.54 32.26
CA ASP A 68 -5.76 -8.31 31.99
C ASP A 68 -6.71 -7.61 31.00
N GLU A 69 -6.35 -6.43 30.50
CA GLU A 69 -7.10 -5.68 29.49
C GLU A 69 -6.46 -5.81 28.10
N SER A 70 -7.28 -5.80 27.04
CA SER A 70 -6.74 -5.73 25.69
C SER A 70 -6.13 -4.36 25.46
N LEU A 71 -5.10 -4.27 24.61
CA LEU A 71 -4.60 -2.99 24.11
C LEU A 71 -5.71 -2.17 23.41
N ILE A 72 -6.80 -2.83 22.97
CA ILE A 72 -7.98 -2.14 22.43
C ILE A 72 -8.70 -1.33 23.52
N ASP A 73 -8.73 -1.83 24.75
CA ASP A 73 -9.53 -1.28 25.85
C ASP A 73 -8.72 -0.31 26.73
N GLN A 74 -7.41 -0.51 26.82
CA GLN A 74 -6.52 0.30 27.64
C GLN A 74 -6.51 1.79 27.22
N ASP A 75 -6.38 2.68 28.20
CA ASP A 75 -5.98 4.07 27.95
C ASP A 75 -4.48 4.12 27.65
N LEU A 76 -4.14 4.58 26.44
CA LEU A 76 -2.77 4.66 25.94
C LEU A 76 -2.32 6.10 25.69
N THR A 77 -3.00 7.09 26.29
CA THR A 77 -2.65 8.52 26.17
C THR A 77 -1.23 8.85 26.62
N TRP A 78 -0.68 8.06 27.55
CA TRP A 78 0.70 8.17 28.02
C TRP A 78 1.76 7.88 26.93
N LEU A 79 1.38 7.27 25.80
CA LEU A 79 2.33 6.97 24.71
C LEU A 79 2.93 8.23 24.10
N ASP A 80 2.15 9.31 23.99
CA ASP A 80 2.61 10.55 23.34
C ASP A 80 3.72 11.26 24.13
N ASP A 81 3.85 10.95 25.42
CA ASP A 81 4.92 11.46 26.26
C ASP A 81 6.18 10.58 26.18
N ILE A 82 6.04 9.31 25.81
CA ILE A 82 7.16 8.35 25.72
C ILE A 82 7.73 8.28 24.29
N VAL A 83 6.89 8.44 23.27
CA VAL A 83 7.21 8.09 21.87
C VAL A 83 7.37 9.33 20.97
N ARG A 84 7.22 10.55 21.52
CA ARG A 84 7.20 11.82 20.78
C ARG A 84 8.38 12.01 19.80
N GLU A 85 9.54 11.42 20.11
CA GLU A 85 10.77 11.57 19.32
C GLU A 85 10.70 10.97 17.90
N TYR A 86 9.77 10.06 17.61
CA TYR A 86 9.83 9.30 16.37
C TYR A 86 9.04 9.89 15.19
N GLY A 87 8.18 10.90 15.39
CA GLY A 87 7.39 11.52 14.32
C GLY A 87 6.42 10.57 13.59
N VAL A 88 6.18 9.38 14.14
CA VAL A 88 5.23 8.35 13.67
C VAL A 88 4.20 8.13 14.77
N HIS A 89 2.99 7.67 14.39
CA HIS A 89 1.88 7.41 15.29
C HIS A 89 2.29 6.51 16.47
N GLY A 90 2.05 6.97 17.71
CA GLY A 90 2.51 6.30 18.93
C GLY A 90 2.11 4.83 19.02
N LEU A 91 0.87 4.49 18.65
CA LEU A 91 0.40 3.10 18.66
C LEU A 91 0.99 2.23 17.54
N SER A 92 1.39 2.81 16.41
CA SER A 92 2.12 2.09 15.36
C SER A 92 3.50 1.64 15.86
N ILE A 93 4.18 2.49 16.62
CA ILE A 93 5.48 2.17 17.22
C ILE A 93 5.31 1.18 18.37
N LEU A 94 4.34 1.41 19.26
CA LEU A 94 4.08 0.50 20.38
C LEU A 94 3.77 -0.91 19.86
N TYR A 95 2.82 -1.04 18.92
CA TYR A 95 2.47 -2.35 18.38
C TYR A 95 3.70 -3.06 17.82
N ASP A 96 4.53 -2.33 17.08
CA ASP A 96 5.73 -2.87 16.46
C ASP A 96 6.77 -3.34 17.49
N SER A 97 6.99 -2.57 18.57
CA SER A 97 7.90 -2.96 19.65
C SER A 97 7.40 -4.14 20.47
N LEU A 98 6.07 -4.33 20.57
CA LEU A 98 5.45 -5.48 21.22
C LEU A 98 5.44 -6.73 20.33
N ALA A 99 5.17 -6.56 19.03
CA ALA A 99 5.18 -7.65 18.07
C ALA A 99 6.60 -8.19 17.86
N ARG A 100 7.60 -7.31 17.90
CA ARG A 100 9.01 -7.60 17.59
C ARG A 100 9.94 -6.86 18.58
N PRO A 101 9.97 -7.25 19.86
CA PRO A 101 10.90 -6.68 20.83
C PRO A 101 12.35 -6.83 20.34
N ASN A 102 13.16 -5.79 20.56
CA ASN A 102 14.58 -5.76 20.20
C ASN A 102 14.87 -6.05 18.71
N CYS A 103 13.98 -5.66 17.79
CA CYS A 103 14.15 -5.97 16.36
C CYS A 103 15.38 -5.36 15.70
N ASP A 104 16.00 -4.36 16.33
CA ASP A 104 17.24 -3.73 15.86
C ASP A 104 18.49 -4.53 16.29
N ASN A 105 18.34 -5.48 17.22
CA ASN A 105 19.40 -6.40 17.63
C ASN A 105 19.43 -7.65 16.73
N GLU A 106 20.55 -8.39 16.77
CA GLU A 106 20.76 -9.58 15.92
C GLU A 106 19.74 -10.71 16.18
N SER A 107 19.19 -10.79 17.39
CA SER A 107 18.14 -11.74 17.78
C SER A 107 16.82 -11.03 18.06
N ILE A 108 15.80 -11.32 17.24
CA ILE A 108 14.43 -10.88 17.50
C ILE A 108 13.87 -11.75 18.63
N ASP A 109 13.53 -11.12 19.75
CA ASP A 109 12.87 -11.76 20.88
C ASP A 109 11.44 -12.20 20.48
N GLU A 110 10.86 -13.17 21.19
CA GLU A 110 9.48 -13.58 20.95
C GLU A 110 8.50 -12.42 21.18
N SER A 111 7.40 -12.39 20.42
CA SER A 111 6.38 -11.36 20.59
C SER A 111 5.87 -11.33 22.04
N LEU A 112 5.70 -10.11 22.58
CA LEU A 112 5.11 -9.86 23.89
C LEU A 112 3.58 -9.82 23.85
N LEU A 113 2.98 -10.11 22.70
CA LEU A 113 1.55 -10.10 22.48
C LEU A 113 0.96 -11.51 22.64
N ARG A 114 -0.13 -11.60 23.38
CA ARG A 114 -1.06 -12.74 23.32
C ARG A 114 -2.33 -12.31 22.61
N TRP A 115 -2.88 -13.20 21.78
CA TRP A 115 -4.12 -12.98 21.08
C TRP A 115 -5.25 -13.78 21.71
N ILE A 116 -6.39 -13.13 21.97
CA ILE A 116 -7.64 -13.79 22.37
C ILE A 116 -8.69 -13.52 21.29
N TYR A 117 -9.44 -14.55 20.92
CA TYR A 117 -10.57 -14.40 20.02
C TYR A 117 -11.87 -14.31 20.84
N ASP A 118 -12.58 -13.20 20.70
CA ASP A 118 -13.89 -12.98 21.31
C ASP A 118 -14.91 -12.52 20.24
N PRO A 119 -15.72 -13.44 19.69
CA PRO A 119 -16.70 -13.11 18.66
C PRO A 119 -17.82 -12.18 19.16
N ASN A 120 -18.04 -12.07 20.48
CA ASN A 120 -19.07 -11.17 21.03
C ASN A 120 -18.68 -9.70 20.87
N ARG A 121 -17.39 -9.43 20.69
CA ARG A 121 -16.85 -8.10 20.38
C ARG A 121 -16.75 -7.81 18.89
N ALA A 122 -17.22 -8.72 18.03
CA ALA A 122 -17.16 -8.50 16.60
C ALA A 122 -18.19 -7.44 16.17
N VAL A 123 -17.77 -6.52 15.31
CA VAL A 123 -18.66 -5.53 14.69
C VAL A 123 -18.91 -5.92 13.23
N PRO A 124 -20.16 -5.90 12.73
CA PRO A 124 -20.46 -6.19 11.34
C PRO A 124 -19.67 -5.28 10.39
N HIS A 125 -18.88 -5.87 9.49
CA HIS A 125 -18.10 -5.08 8.54
C HIS A 125 -17.87 -5.81 7.22
N LEU A 126 -17.63 -5.05 6.16
CA LEU A 126 -17.29 -5.55 4.83
C LEU A 126 -16.04 -4.85 4.28
N LEU A 127 -15.22 -5.61 3.56
CA LEU A 127 -14.07 -5.11 2.81
C LEU A 127 -14.46 -5.11 1.34
N VAL A 128 -14.41 -3.95 0.70
CA VAL A 128 -14.76 -3.78 -0.71
C VAL A 128 -13.54 -3.24 -1.45
N ALA A 129 -13.12 -3.93 -2.52
CA ALA A 129 -11.90 -3.56 -3.23
C ALA A 129 -11.94 -3.95 -4.71
N ALA A 130 -11.25 -3.17 -5.53
CA ALA A 130 -11.08 -3.46 -6.95
C ALA A 130 -10.16 -4.67 -7.20
N SER A 131 -9.21 -4.93 -6.30
CA SER A 131 -8.25 -6.02 -6.42
C SER A 131 -8.72 -7.32 -5.77
N SER A 132 -8.04 -8.41 -6.10
CA SER A 132 -7.97 -9.60 -5.26
C SER A 132 -7.38 -9.30 -3.88
N VAL A 133 -7.58 -10.22 -2.92
CA VAL A 133 -7.02 -10.11 -1.56
C VAL A 133 -5.51 -9.88 -1.61
N GLY A 134 -5.01 -8.96 -0.77
CA GLY A 134 -3.61 -8.53 -0.74
C GLY A 134 -3.39 -7.10 -1.26
N GLY A 135 -4.40 -6.48 -1.87
CA GLY A 135 -4.31 -5.10 -2.34
C GLY A 135 -3.21 -4.92 -3.38
N ALA A 136 -2.37 -3.89 -3.20
CA ALA A 136 -1.26 -3.57 -4.09
C ALA A 136 -0.22 -4.71 -4.24
N TRP A 137 -0.20 -5.69 -3.33
CA TRP A 137 0.71 -6.82 -3.41
C TRP A 137 0.45 -7.76 -4.59
N ASN A 138 -0.74 -7.69 -5.19
CA ASN A 138 -1.07 -8.43 -6.41
C ASN A 138 -0.32 -7.92 -7.66
N ASN A 139 0.28 -6.72 -7.60
CA ASN A 139 0.85 -6.06 -8.79
C ASN A 139 2.38 -6.22 -8.90
N TYR A 140 3.03 -6.84 -7.91
CA TYR A 140 4.47 -7.10 -7.97
C TYR A 140 4.77 -8.35 -8.81
N SER A 141 5.90 -8.32 -9.52
CA SER A 141 6.38 -9.48 -10.27
C SER A 141 6.77 -10.65 -9.33
N ASN A 142 6.83 -11.86 -9.87
CA ASN A 142 7.21 -13.05 -9.10
C ASN A 142 8.66 -13.01 -8.63
N GLU A 143 9.52 -12.29 -9.36
CA GLU A 143 10.94 -12.11 -9.11
C GLU A 143 11.22 -10.99 -8.10
N THR A 144 10.25 -10.12 -7.83
CA THR A 144 10.41 -9.01 -6.88
C THR A 144 10.56 -9.54 -5.46
N LEU A 145 11.70 -9.24 -4.82
CA LEU A 145 11.91 -9.48 -3.40
C LEU A 145 11.38 -8.31 -2.57
N THR A 146 10.83 -8.62 -1.39
CA THR A 146 10.36 -7.61 -0.44
C THR A 146 11.50 -6.68 -0.02
N VAL A 147 11.20 -5.38 0.15
CA VAL A 147 12.16 -4.46 0.78
C VAL A 147 12.22 -4.70 2.28
N SER A 148 11.07 -4.85 2.94
CA SER A 148 11.01 -5.21 4.35
C SER A 148 11.44 -6.66 4.57
N THR A 149 12.00 -6.94 5.74
CA THR A 149 12.25 -8.30 6.18
C THR A 149 10.93 -9.05 6.42
N SER A 150 10.97 -10.38 6.38
CA SER A 150 9.78 -11.22 6.46
C SER A 150 8.95 -10.99 7.73
N SER A 151 9.57 -10.91 8.90
CA SER A 151 8.85 -10.63 10.16
C SER A 151 8.20 -9.24 10.21
N PHE A 152 8.66 -8.28 9.40
CA PHE A 152 8.08 -6.93 9.32
C PHE A 152 6.81 -6.90 8.45
N LEU A 153 6.43 -8.05 7.86
CA LEU A 153 5.24 -8.21 7.04
C LEU A 153 4.16 -9.07 7.71
N ASP A 154 4.40 -9.49 8.95
CA ASP A 154 3.44 -10.25 9.75
C ASP A 154 2.17 -9.43 10.04
N LEU A 155 1.01 -10.04 9.81
CA LEU A 155 -0.30 -9.55 10.22
C LEU A 155 -0.66 -10.06 11.63
N PRO A 156 -1.68 -9.47 12.30
CA PRO A 156 -2.15 -9.91 13.61
C PRO A 156 -2.35 -11.42 13.72
N VAL A 157 -2.01 -12.02 14.87
CA VAL A 157 -2.25 -13.45 15.19
C VAL A 157 -1.37 -14.45 14.41
N LEU A 158 -1.36 -14.39 13.08
CA LEU A 158 -0.72 -15.40 12.23
C LEU A 158 0.54 -14.84 11.56
N SER A 159 1.73 -15.13 12.10
CA SER A 159 2.99 -14.76 11.44
C SER A 159 3.26 -15.60 10.19
N ILE A 160 4.07 -15.06 9.27
CA ILE A 160 4.57 -15.76 8.07
C ILE A 160 5.39 -16.99 8.49
N LYS A 161 6.15 -16.90 9.59
CA LYS A 161 6.91 -18.01 10.16
C LYS A 161 6.00 -19.19 10.51
N ASN A 162 4.90 -18.92 11.20
CA ASN A 162 3.92 -19.92 11.61
C ASN A 162 3.16 -20.48 10.40
N TRP A 163 2.77 -19.62 9.45
CA TRP A 163 2.08 -20.05 8.23
C TRP A 163 2.94 -20.98 7.36
N LEU A 164 4.22 -20.63 7.15
CA LEU A 164 5.16 -21.46 6.39
C LEU A 164 5.64 -22.69 7.16
N LYS A 165 5.37 -22.77 8.47
CA LYS A 165 5.86 -23.82 9.38
C LYS A 165 7.39 -23.98 9.31
N LYS A 166 8.12 -22.86 9.29
CA LYS A 166 9.58 -22.83 9.25
C LYS A 166 10.14 -22.16 10.49
N GLU A 167 11.20 -22.72 11.07
CA GLU A 167 11.86 -22.10 12.23
C GLU A 167 12.64 -20.83 11.86
N LYS A 168 13.30 -20.86 10.69
CA LYS A 168 14.08 -19.77 10.13
C LYS A 168 13.55 -19.41 8.74
N LEU A 169 13.38 -18.12 8.50
CA LEU A 169 13.00 -17.57 7.21
C LEU A 169 14.19 -16.91 6.54
N CYS A 170 14.16 -16.85 5.21
CA CYS A 170 14.97 -15.88 4.48
C CYS A 170 14.58 -14.47 4.95
N SER A 171 15.58 -13.58 5.02
CA SER A 171 15.36 -12.20 5.47
C SER A 171 14.34 -11.51 4.58
N ARG A 172 14.47 -11.63 3.25
CA ARG A 172 13.55 -11.04 2.25
C ARG A 172 12.90 -12.15 1.44
N LEU A 173 11.58 -12.11 1.32
CA LEU A 173 10.79 -13.13 0.62
C LEU A 173 10.28 -12.58 -0.72
N PRO A 174 9.94 -13.43 -1.70
CA PRO A 174 9.28 -12.99 -2.92
C PRO A 174 7.93 -12.32 -2.61
N ALA A 175 7.63 -11.20 -3.28
CA ALA A 175 6.38 -10.47 -3.10
C ALA A 175 5.15 -11.35 -3.43
N SER A 176 5.27 -12.25 -4.40
CA SER A 176 4.24 -13.23 -4.73
C SER A 176 3.95 -14.20 -3.57
N LEU A 177 4.95 -14.58 -2.78
CA LEU A 177 4.76 -15.41 -1.59
C LEU A 177 4.05 -14.64 -0.48
N ILE A 178 4.35 -13.35 -0.31
CA ILE A 178 3.65 -12.48 0.63
C ILE A 178 2.18 -12.28 0.22
N CYS A 179 1.91 -12.13 -1.08
CA CYS A 179 0.54 -12.07 -1.57
C CYS A 179 -0.22 -13.38 -1.25
N LYS A 180 0.40 -14.55 -1.45
CA LYS A 180 -0.17 -15.85 -1.03
C LYS A 180 -0.42 -15.93 0.47
N TYR A 181 0.49 -15.39 1.28
CA TYR A 181 0.30 -15.28 2.72
C TYR A 181 -0.94 -14.46 3.07
N PHE A 182 -1.17 -13.30 2.45
CA PHE A 182 -2.39 -12.50 2.71
C PHE A 182 -3.69 -13.21 2.30
N VAL A 183 -3.67 -13.95 1.19
CA VAL A 183 -4.80 -14.79 0.78
C VAL A 183 -5.05 -15.90 1.81
N ALA A 184 -3.99 -16.58 2.26
CA ALA A 184 -4.08 -17.61 3.28
C ALA A 184 -4.55 -17.05 4.63
N TYR A 185 -4.07 -15.86 5.00
CA TYR A 185 -4.45 -15.12 6.19
C TYR A 185 -5.96 -14.87 6.21
N ALA A 186 -6.51 -14.27 5.15
CA ALA A 186 -7.95 -14.01 5.05
C ALA A 186 -8.79 -15.29 5.19
N LYS A 187 -8.29 -16.43 4.66
CA LYS A 187 -8.94 -17.73 4.80
C LYS A 187 -8.87 -18.28 6.23
N ILE A 188 -7.67 -18.33 6.82
CA ILE A 188 -7.42 -18.92 8.15
C ILE A 188 -8.12 -18.11 9.24
N MET A 189 -8.11 -16.79 9.11
CA MET A 189 -8.73 -15.87 10.06
C MET A 189 -10.25 -15.73 9.88
N GLY A 190 -10.86 -16.47 8.94
CA GLY A 190 -12.31 -16.45 8.71
C GLY A 190 -12.84 -15.14 8.13
N LEU A 191 -12.03 -14.40 7.37
CA LEU A 191 -12.38 -13.07 6.83
C LEU A 191 -12.96 -13.13 5.41
N ASN A 192 -12.78 -14.23 4.68
CA ASN A 192 -13.17 -14.34 3.27
C ASN A 192 -14.65 -14.03 2.99
N ASN A 193 -15.55 -14.39 3.91
CA ASN A 193 -16.99 -14.11 3.78
C ASN A 193 -17.34 -12.61 3.95
N ARG A 194 -16.38 -11.79 4.40
CA ARG A 194 -16.52 -10.34 4.55
C ARG A 194 -15.82 -9.55 3.43
N ILE A 195 -15.16 -10.22 2.49
CA ILE A 195 -14.40 -9.57 1.41
C ILE A 195 -15.14 -9.70 0.09
N ILE A 196 -15.43 -8.55 -0.52
CA ILE A 196 -16.00 -8.45 -1.87
C ILE A 196 -14.95 -7.82 -2.79
N SER A 197 -14.20 -8.70 -3.46
CA SER A 197 -13.21 -8.32 -4.47
C SER A 197 -13.84 -8.01 -5.84
N ASN A 198 -13.03 -7.38 -6.70
CA ASN A 198 -13.38 -6.97 -8.06
C ASN A 198 -14.50 -5.92 -8.11
N VAL A 199 -14.61 -5.07 -7.08
CA VAL A 199 -15.55 -3.96 -7.02
C VAL A 199 -14.79 -2.65 -7.17
N ARG A 200 -15.04 -1.94 -8.27
CA ARG A 200 -14.53 -0.58 -8.47
C ARG A 200 -15.51 0.40 -7.83
N ILE A 201 -15.10 1.06 -6.75
CA ILE A 201 -15.89 2.12 -6.13
C ILE A 201 -15.86 3.36 -7.04
N THR A 202 -17.02 3.93 -7.29
CA THR A 202 -17.20 5.11 -8.15
C THR A 202 -17.71 6.32 -7.38
N HIS A 203 -18.42 6.11 -6.26
CA HIS A 203 -18.96 7.19 -5.46
C HIS A 203 -19.07 6.77 -3.99
N ILE A 204 -18.72 7.68 -3.07
CA ILE A 204 -18.89 7.58 -1.63
C ILE A 204 -19.44 8.92 -1.18
N SER A 205 -20.65 8.91 -0.62
CA SER A 205 -21.32 10.12 -0.15
C SER A 205 -22.05 9.87 1.16
N LYS A 206 -22.10 10.90 2.00
CA LYS A 206 -22.96 10.91 3.18
C LYS A 206 -24.40 11.15 2.76
N CYS A 207 -25.32 10.37 3.30
CA CYS A 207 -26.74 10.47 3.06
C CYS A 207 -27.50 10.71 4.37
N PHE A 208 -28.56 11.50 4.27
CA PHE A 208 -29.44 11.83 5.39
C PHE A 208 -30.75 11.08 5.19
N GLY A 209 -31.08 10.21 6.13
CA GLY A 209 -32.36 9.50 6.16
C GLY A 209 -33.54 10.45 6.36
N ARG A 210 -34.76 9.91 6.22
CA ARG A 210 -36.00 10.68 6.39
C ARG A 210 -36.23 11.18 7.84
N ILE A 211 -35.52 10.58 8.80
CA ILE A 211 -35.62 10.89 10.23
C ILE A 211 -34.36 11.68 10.62
N PRO A 212 -34.49 12.81 11.35
CA PRO A 212 -33.34 13.54 11.89
C PRO A 212 -32.41 12.61 12.69
N GLY A 213 -31.10 12.71 12.44
CA GLY A 213 -30.08 11.87 13.09
C GLY A 213 -29.85 10.49 12.47
N ASN A 214 -30.65 10.08 11.47
CA ASN A 214 -30.40 8.86 10.72
C ASN A 214 -29.43 9.11 9.55
N GLU A 215 -28.16 9.33 9.88
CA GLU A 215 -27.11 9.52 8.89
C GLU A 215 -26.44 8.18 8.54
N PHE A 216 -26.15 7.98 7.27
CA PHE A 216 -25.43 6.81 6.78
C PHE A 216 -24.58 7.19 5.56
N TRP A 217 -23.69 6.29 5.17
CA TRP A 217 -22.90 6.40 3.97
C TRP A 217 -23.49 5.52 2.88
N GLU A 218 -23.61 6.07 1.68
CA GLU A 218 -23.89 5.31 0.47
C GLU A 218 -22.59 5.16 -0.34
N ILE A 219 -22.29 3.93 -0.72
CA ILE A 219 -21.11 3.58 -1.48
C ILE A 219 -21.57 2.91 -2.76
N ARG A 220 -21.31 3.54 -3.91
CA ARG A 220 -21.62 3.02 -5.23
C ARG A 220 -20.37 2.49 -5.90
N GLY A 221 -20.53 1.40 -6.64
CA GLY A 221 -19.46 0.84 -7.46
C GLY A 221 -19.97 -0.08 -8.54
N THR A 222 -19.04 -0.71 -9.25
CA THR A 222 -19.34 -1.69 -10.31
C THR A 222 -18.52 -2.96 -10.08
N LYS A 223 -19.14 -4.13 -10.26
CA LYS A 223 -18.47 -5.43 -10.25
C LYS A 223 -18.78 -6.16 -11.55
N PHE A 224 -17.77 -6.34 -12.40
CA PHE A 224 -17.98 -6.84 -13.77
C PHE A 224 -19.07 -6.04 -14.51
N ASP A 225 -18.95 -4.71 -14.46
CA ASP A 225 -19.88 -3.72 -15.04
C ASP A 225 -21.31 -3.69 -14.47
N GLU A 226 -21.66 -4.61 -13.57
CA GLU A 226 -22.93 -4.57 -12.83
C GLU A 226 -22.85 -3.55 -11.68
N PRO A 227 -23.85 -2.65 -11.54
CA PRO A 227 -23.88 -1.67 -10.46
C PRO A 227 -24.11 -2.34 -9.10
N LEU A 228 -23.44 -1.83 -8.08
CA LEU A 228 -23.59 -2.22 -6.68
C LEU A 228 -23.72 -0.99 -5.81
N ILE A 229 -24.58 -1.09 -4.79
CA ILE A 229 -24.79 -0.07 -3.78
C ILE A 229 -24.66 -0.74 -2.41
N PHE A 230 -23.88 -0.13 -1.54
CA PHE A 230 -23.72 -0.53 -0.15
C PHE A 230 -24.12 0.63 0.75
N HIS A 231 -24.68 0.31 1.93
CA HIS A 231 -24.87 1.30 2.98
C HIS A 231 -24.13 0.90 4.25
N CYS A 232 -23.59 1.89 4.94
CA CYS A 232 -23.01 1.68 6.26
C CYS A 232 -23.06 2.91 7.15
N ARG A 233 -22.75 2.74 8.44
CA ARG A 233 -22.66 3.87 9.36
C ARG A 233 -21.29 4.53 9.31
N LYS A 234 -20.23 3.74 9.17
CA LYS A 234 -18.83 4.22 9.19
C LYS A 234 -18.06 3.72 7.97
N VAL A 235 -17.16 4.54 7.44
CA VAL A 235 -16.31 4.24 6.28
C VAL A 235 -14.84 4.33 6.66
N VAL A 236 -14.05 3.33 6.25
CA VAL A 236 -12.59 3.35 6.43
C VAL A 236 -11.90 3.25 5.07
N LEU A 237 -11.12 4.28 4.73
CA LEU A 237 -10.31 4.33 3.53
C LEU A 237 -8.99 3.57 3.75
N ALA A 238 -8.91 2.34 3.25
CA ALA A 238 -7.72 1.47 3.30
C ALA A 238 -7.11 1.24 1.91
N CYS A 239 -7.28 2.20 0.99
CA CYS A 239 -6.92 2.07 -0.42
C CYS A 239 -5.41 2.23 -0.69
N GLY A 240 -4.67 2.82 0.25
CA GLY A 240 -3.24 3.08 0.13
C GLY A 240 -2.87 3.94 -1.10
N LYS A 241 -1.58 3.96 -1.47
CA LYS A 241 -1.10 4.67 -2.67
C LYS A 241 -1.44 3.86 -3.93
N ASN A 242 -2.65 4.05 -4.45
CA ASN A 242 -3.25 3.27 -5.55
C ASN A 242 -2.84 3.73 -6.97
N GLN A 243 -2.18 4.88 -7.14
CA GLN A 243 -1.84 5.41 -8.47
C GLN A 243 -0.35 5.80 -8.60
N HIS A 244 0.23 5.63 -9.79
CA HIS A 244 1.56 6.18 -10.10
C HIS A 244 1.50 7.70 -10.27
N ARG A 245 2.45 8.42 -9.67
CA ARG A 245 2.65 9.84 -9.99
C ARG A 245 3.05 9.97 -11.45
N LYS A 246 2.44 10.92 -12.15
CA LYS A 246 2.70 11.19 -13.56
C LYS A 246 3.74 12.29 -13.70
N LEU A 247 4.49 12.29 -14.82
CA LEU A 247 5.54 13.29 -15.05
C LEU A 247 4.99 14.72 -15.21
N GLY A 248 3.71 14.88 -15.51
CA GLY A 248 3.09 16.19 -15.71
C GLY A 248 3.61 16.93 -16.93
N ILE A 249 4.27 16.23 -17.86
CA ILE A 249 4.70 16.75 -19.15
C ILE A 249 3.55 16.52 -20.13
N GLU A 250 3.10 17.59 -20.79
CA GLU A 250 2.10 17.50 -21.85
C GLU A 250 2.60 16.56 -22.94
N ASN A 251 1.88 15.46 -23.13
CA ASN A 251 2.19 14.45 -24.13
C ASN A 251 1.10 14.49 -25.19
N PHE A 252 1.23 15.42 -26.14
CA PHE A 252 0.26 15.63 -27.22
C PHE A 252 0.00 14.38 -28.07
N PHE A 253 0.91 13.40 -28.04
CA PHE A 253 0.83 12.19 -28.86
C PHE A 253 0.39 10.94 -28.09
N GLY A 254 0.08 11.04 -26.79
CA GLY A 254 -0.25 9.87 -25.98
C GLY A 254 0.87 8.81 -26.02
N ASP A 255 2.12 9.27 -26.15
CA ASP A 255 3.29 8.44 -26.43
C ASP A 255 3.38 7.20 -25.51
N MET A 256 3.20 6.04 -26.15
CA MET A 256 3.17 4.71 -25.54
C MET A 256 4.53 4.23 -25.01
N ARG A 257 5.57 5.08 -25.01
CA ARG A 257 6.93 4.77 -24.52
C ARG A 257 7.20 5.25 -23.10
N VAL A 258 6.26 5.96 -22.48
CA VAL A 258 6.38 6.33 -21.06
C VAL A 258 5.71 5.27 -20.20
N VAL A 259 6.50 4.61 -19.36
CA VAL A 259 6.06 3.61 -18.39
C VAL A 259 6.38 4.08 -16.97
N TYR A 260 5.68 3.55 -15.97
CA TYR A 260 5.75 4.07 -14.59
C TYR A 260 6.20 3.01 -13.55
N ASP A 261 6.53 1.81 -14.02
CA ASP A 261 7.02 0.70 -13.23
C ASP A 261 7.85 -0.27 -14.08
N ILE A 262 8.44 -1.25 -13.38
CA ILE A 262 9.25 -2.30 -13.98
C ILE A 262 8.41 -3.24 -14.86
N SER A 263 7.14 -3.48 -14.51
CA SER A 263 6.26 -4.36 -15.28
C SER A 263 5.96 -3.76 -16.67
N GLY A 264 5.62 -2.48 -16.73
CA GLY A 264 5.46 -1.73 -17.97
C GLY A 264 6.76 -1.63 -18.76
N LEU A 265 7.88 -1.39 -18.08
CA LEU A 265 9.22 -1.40 -18.72
C LEU A 265 9.53 -2.75 -19.36
N SER A 266 9.31 -3.85 -18.63
CA SER A 266 9.55 -5.21 -19.14
C SER A 266 8.65 -5.51 -20.34
N ALA A 267 7.35 -5.25 -20.23
CA ALA A 267 6.41 -5.50 -21.33
C ALA A 267 6.80 -4.69 -22.58
N LYS A 268 7.21 -3.44 -22.40
CA LYS A 268 7.61 -2.57 -23.50
C LYS A 268 8.93 -3.02 -24.13
N LEU A 269 9.94 -3.38 -23.33
CA LEU A 269 11.18 -3.95 -23.84
C LEU A 269 10.93 -5.24 -24.63
N SER A 270 10.06 -6.13 -24.15
CA SER A 270 9.67 -7.34 -24.89
C SER A 270 9.00 -7.03 -26.24
N SER A 271 8.23 -5.93 -26.35
CA SER A 271 7.58 -5.55 -27.61
C SER A 271 8.54 -5.05 -28.71
N PHE A 272 9.78 -4.70 -28.37
CA PHE A 272 10.80 -4.32 -29.35
C PHE A 272 11.55 -5.52 -29.95
N TYR A 273 11.42 -6.72 -29.36
CA TYR A 273 12.07 -7.93 -29.87
C TYR A 273 11.17 -8.66 -30.88
N PRO A 274 11.73 -9.21 -31.98
CA PRO A 274 13.14 -9.23 -32.36
C PRO A 274 13.57 -8.13 -33.35
N ASP A 275 12.64 -7.31 -33.86
CA ASP A 275 12.82 -6.51 -35.09
C ASP A 275 13.77 -5.31 -34.96
N HIS A 276 14.10 -4.87 -33.74
CA HIS A 276 15.03 -3.76 -33.53
C HIS A 276 16.06 -4.07 -32.44
N LEU A 277 17.35 -3.99 -32.81
CA LEU A 277 18.40 -3.70 -31.85
C LEU A 277 17.99 -2.41 -31.14
N ILE A 278 17.73 -2.49 -29.83
CA ILE A 278 17.51 -1.32 -28.99
C ILE A 278 18.83 -0.55 -28.94
N ASN A 279 19.09 0.26 -29.97
CA ASN A 279 20.26 1.13 -30.04
C ASN A 279 20.09 2.32 -29.11
N ASP A 280 18.85 2.74 -28.87
CA ASP A 280 18.52 3.85 -27.99
C ASP A 280 18.35 3.39 -26.53
N LYS A 281 18.97 4.13 -25.63
CA LYS A 281 18.93 3.87 -24.18
C LYS A 281 17.54 4.02 -23.58
N VAL A 282 17.31 3.36 -22.46
CA VAL A 282 16.17 3.60 -21.57
C VAL A 282 16.52 4.78 -20.65
N ILE A 283 15.63 5.75 -20.53
CA ILE A 283 15.75 6.81 -19.52
C ILE A 283 14.98 6.38 -18.27
N VAL A 284 15.67 6.17 -17.14
CA VAL A 284 15.05 5.90 -15.84
C VAL A 284 15.03 7.19 -15.02
N ILE A 285 13.87 7.56 -14.49
CA ILE A 285 13.70 8.77 -13.67
C ILE A 285 13.34 8.38 -12.25
N GLY A 286 14.08 8.92 -11.27
CA GLY A 286 13.85 8.68 -9.84
C GLY A 286 15.13 8.28 -9.12
N ASP A 287 15.04 8.09 -7.82
CA ASP A 287 16.20 7.71 -6.98
C ASP A 287 15.80 6.80 -5.80
N GLY A 288 14.58 6.26 -5.84
CA GLY A 288 14.08 5.29 -4.88
C GLY A 288 14.28 3.85 -5.33
N MET A 289 13.72 2.91 -4.56
CA MET A 289 13.84 1.47 -4.82
C MET A 289 13.33 1.07 -6.20
N SER A 290 12.18 1.60 -6.63
CA SER A 290 11.64 1.31 -7.97
C SER A 290 12.55 1.77 -9.11
N ALA A 291 13.22 2.91 -8.94
CA ALA A 291 14.19 3.40 -9.94
C ALA A 291 15.42 2.48 -9.97
N ALA A 292 15.89 2.04 -8.81
CA ALA A 292 16.99 1.09 -8.72
C ALA A 292 16.65 -0.28 -9.33
N ASP A 293 15.44 -0.78 -9.12
CA ASP A 293 14.94 -1.99 -9.76
C ASP A 293 14.90 -1.85 -11.29
N ALA A 294 14.39 -0.72 -11.78
CA ALA A 294 14.35 -0.44 -13.23
C ALA A 294 15.76 -0.36 -13.85
N VAL A 295 16.71 0.32 -13.18
CA VAL A 295 18.12 0.34 -13.60
C VAL A 295 18.71 -1.07 -13.60
N LEU A 296 18.52 -1.82 -12.51
CA LEU A 296 19.04 -3.18 -12.39
C LEU A 296 18.46 -4.10 -13.47
N PHE A 297 17.18 -3.96 -13.79
CA PHE A 297 16.50 -4.68 -14.85
C PHE A 297 17.13 -4.40 -16.22
N CYS A 298 17.31 -3.13 -16.57
CA CYS A 298 17.97 -2.73 -17.83
C CYS A 298 19.38 -3.31 -17.93
N LEU A 299 20.19 -3.18 -16.87
CA LEU A 299 21.57 -3.66 -16.86
C LEU A 299 21.66 -5.19 -16.97
N LYS A 300 20.72 -5.94 -16.38
CA LYS A 300 20.64 -7.40 -16.55
C LYS A 300 20.25 -7.80 -17.97
N ALA A 301 19.42 -6.99 -18.63
CA ALA A 301 19.00 -7.18 -20.01
C ALA A 301 20.00 -6.63 -21.05
N ASN A 302 21.18 -6.16 -20.63
CA ASN A 302 22.18 -5.47 -21.48
C ASN A 302 21.63 -4.24 -22.23
N VAL A 303 20.65 -3.55 -21.65
CA VAL A 303 20.06 -2.34 -22.20
C VAL A 303 20.78 -1.10 -21.64
N PRO A 304 21.33 -0.20 -22.48
CA PRO A 304 21.90 1.05 -22.02
C PRO A 304 20.88 1.89 -21.25
N VAL A 305 21.29 2.49 -20.14
CA VAL A 305 20.43 3.28 -19.26
C VAL A 305 21.00 4.65 -18.96
N LEU A 306 20.16 5.68 -19.13
CA LEU A 306 20.39 7.03 -18.62
C LEU A 306 19.53 7.24 -17.37
N HIS A 307 20.17 7.30 -16.21
CA HIS A 307 19.51 7.49 -14.92
C HIS A 307 19.43 8.98 -14.57
N VAL A 308 18.24 9.57 -14.65
CA VAL A 308 17.97 10.98 -14.42
C VAL A 308 17.45 11.18 -12.99
N ILE A 309 18.23 11.91 -12.19
CA ILE A 309 18.00 12.11 -10.76
C ILE A 309 17.85 13.61 -10.50
N ARG A 310 16.72 14.00 -9.90
CA ARG A 310 16.46 15.41 -9.53
C ARG A 310 17.39 15.91 -8.42
N ARG A 311 17.76 15.03 -7.49
CA ARG A 311 18.64 15.35 -6.36
C ARG A 311 20.07 15.60 -6.81
N SER A 312 20.79 16.41 -6.04
CA SER A 312 22.23 16.60 -6.20
C SER A 312 23.06 15.43 -5.68
N GLU A 313 24.34 15.38 -6.03
CA GLU A 313 25.25 14.36 -5.51
C GLU A 313 25.35 14.37 -3.97
N GLN A 314 25.25 15.56 -3.35
CA GLN A 314 25.22 15.69 -1.90
C GLN A 314 23.91 15.13 -1.33
N GLN A 315 22.77 15.44 -1.94
CA GLN A 315 21.46 14.97 -1.51
C GLN A 315 21.25 13.46 -1.72
N ILE A 316 21.92 12.86 -2.71
CA ILE A 316 21.92 11.40 -2.94
C ILE A 316 22.45 10.66 -1.70
N LYS A 317 23.35 11.25 -0.91
CA LYS A 317 23.88 10.62 0.31
C LYS A 317 22.84 10.50 1.44
N LEU A 318 21.69 11.16 1.30
CA LEU A 318 20.61 11.21 2.29
C LEU A 318 19.39 10.37 1.89
N ILE A 319 19.43 9.69 0.74
CA ILE A 319 18.30 8.88 0.28
C ILE A 319 18.30 7.54 1.00
N GLN A 320 17.14 6.87 1.01
CA GLN A 320 16.95 5.58 1.67
C GLN A 320 18.01 4.53 1.27
N LEU A 321 18.41 4.48 0.00
CA LEU A 321 19.42 3.53 -0.49
C LEU A 321 20.79 3.68 0.20
N ALA A 322 21.12 4.87 0.70
CA ALA A 322 22.36 5.12 1.43
C ALA A 322 22.39 4.44 2.81
N HIS A 323 21.21 4.14 3.38
CA HIS A 323 21.04 3.58 4.71
C HIS A 323 20.76 2.07 4.70
N LEU A 324 20.69 1.45 3.52
CA LEU A 324 20.47 0.01 3.40
C LEU A 324 21.75 -0.76 3.69
N SER A 325 21.64 -1.82 4.51
CA SER A 325 22.76 -2.73 4.79
C SER A 325 23.25 -3.42 3.51
N PRO A 326 24.55 -3.34 3.17
CA PRO A 326 25.11 -4.01 2.01
C PRO A 326 24.94 -5.54 2.00
N SER A 327 24.88 -6.18 3.17
CA SER A 327 24.70 -7.63 3.28
C SER A 327 23.26 -8.08 3.00
N LEU A 328 22.27 -7.25 3.36
CA LEU A 328 20.85 -7.54 3.15
C LEU A 328 20.33 -7.07 1.78
N TYR A 329 20.97 -6.03 1.23
CA TYR A 329 20.54 -5.33 0.02
C TYR A 329 21.71 -5.13 -0.96
N PRO A 330 22.41 -6.20 -1.38
CA PRO A 330 23.56 -6.09 -2.27
C PRO A 330 23.19 -5.47 -3.63
N GLU A 331 22.00 -5.76 -4.15
CA GLU A 331 21.53 -5.24 -5.43
C GLU A 331 21.29 -3.72 -5.40
N TYR A 332 20.70 -3.20 -4.32
CA TYR A 332 20.48 -1.76 -4.15
C TYR A 332 21.80 -1.05 -3.83
N THR A 333 22.69 -1.69 -3.08
CA THR A 333 24.04 -1.18 -2.81
C THR A 333 24.82 -1.00 -4.11
N LYS A 334 24.72 -1.95 -5.04
CA LYS A 334 25.32 -1.83 -6.37
C LYS A 334 24.79 -0.61 -7.11
N ILE A 335 23.47 -0.41 -7.15
CA ILE A 335 22.89 0.78 -7.81
C ILE A 335 23.32 2.06 -7.11
N TYR A 336 23.32 2.11 -5.78
CA TYR A 336 23.77 3.28 -5.02
C TYR A 336 25.25 3.63 -5.31
N ARG A 337 26.12 2.62 -5.48
CA ARG A 337 27.52 2.84 -5.91
C ARG A 337 27.63 3.40 -7.32
N LEU A 338 26.76 3.00 -8.25
CA LEU A 338 26.65 3.62 -9.56
C LEU A 338 26.14 5.08 -9.46
N MET A 339 25.12 5.34 -8.65
CA MET A 339 24.58 6.69 -8.41
C MET A 339 25.61 7.64 -7.79
N THR A 340 26.48 7.13 -6.92
CA THR A 340 27.54 7.92 -6.26
C THR A 340 28.85 7.97 -7.04
N GLY A 341 28.97 7.25 -8.16
CA GLY A 341 30.21 7.17 -8.95
C GLY A 341 31.30 6.31 -8.32
N LYS A 342 31.04 5.63 -7.20
CA LYS A 342 31.97 4.66 -6.57
C LYS A 342 32.16 3.39 -7.40
N GLN A 343 31.24 3.14 -8.33
CA GLN A 343 31.32 2.06 -9.31
C GLN A 343 30.89 2.62 -10.67
N SER A 344 31.46 2.07 -11.74
CA SER A 344 31.06 2.35 -13.12
C SER A 344 30.50 1.09 -13.78
N ASN A 345 29.68 1.30 -14.81
CA ASN A 345 29.23 0.25 -15.71
C ASN A 345 29.12 0.88 -17.12
N PRO A 346 29.65 0.26 -18.18
CA PRO A 346 29.61 0.83 -19.54
C PRO A 346 28.20 1.14 -20.06
N LEU A 347 27.20 0.42 -19.59
CA LEU A 347 25.79 0.61 -19.97
C LEU A 347 25.06 1.61 -19.06
N TYR A 348 25.69 2.16 -18.03
CA TYR A 348 25.07 3.07 -17.08
C TYR A 348 25.67 4.47 -17.16
N ARG A 349 24.83 5.47 -17.42
CA ARG A 349 25.16 6.88 -17.25
C ARG A 349 24.14 7.54 -16.32
N LYS A 350 24.59 8.45 -15.45
CA LYS A 350 23.72 9.24 -14.57
C LYS A 350 23.73 10.71 -14.95
N LEU A 351 22.63 11.41 -14.70
CA LEU A 351 22.53 12.86 -14.68
C LEU A 351 21.85 13.27 -13.36
N THR A 352 22.58 13.98 -12.50
CA THR A 352 22.06 14.54 -11.23
C THR A 352 21.62 15.98 -11.43
N ASN A 353 20.89 16.55 -10.47
CA ASN A 353 20.30 17.89 -10.60
C ASN A 353 19.52 18.07 -11.92
N SER A 354 18.94 16.98 -12.44
CA SER A 354 18.42 16.92 -13.80
C SER A 354 16.98 16.45 -13.82
N GLN A 355 16.22 16.92 -14.80
CA GLN A 355 14.84 16.50 -15.03
C GLN A 355 14.52 16.54 -16.52
N ILE A 356 13.63 15.66 -16.97
CA ILE A 356 13.01 15.76 -18.29
C ILE A 356 12.00 16.90 -18.25
N ILE A 357 12.03 17.76 -19.26
CA ILE A 357 11.09 18.89 -19.39
C ILE A 357 10.10 18.70 -20.54
N ALA A 358 10.54 18.02 -21.60
CA ALA A 358 9.73 17.68 -22.75
C ALA A 358 10.33 16.44 -23.42
N PHE A 359 9.54 15.77 -24.24
CA PHE A 359 10.02 14.72 -25.14
C PHE A 359 9.11 14.69 -26.36
N ASP A 360 9.71 14.42 -27.52
CA ASP A 360 8.99 14.22 -28.77
C ASP A 360 9.71 13.14 -29.57
N SER A 361 8.95 12.23 -30.17
CA SER A 361 9.50 11.11 -30.93
C SER A 361 10.64 10.46 -30.12
N ASN A 362 11.83 10.22 -30.67
CA ASN A 362 12.88 9.52 -29.93
C ASN A 362 13.76 10.43 -29.08
N ILE A 363 13.41 11.72 -28.90
CA ILE A 363 14.29 12.71 -28.28
C ILE A 363 13.66 13.26 -27.00
N ALA A 364 14.36 13.10 -25.88
CA ALA A 364 14.01 13.73 -24.62
C ALA A 364 14.83 15.00 -24.43
N LEU A 365 14.17 16.08 -24.03
CA LEU A 365 14.80 17.34 -23.64
C LEU A 365 14.95 17.36 -22.12
N LEU A 366 16.18 17.48 -21.64
CA LEU A 366 16.54 17.50 -20.24
C LEU A 366 17.06 18.87 -19.83
N LYS A 367 16.58 19.35 -18.68
CA LYS A 367 17.21 20.45 -17.95
C LYS A 367 18.29 19.86 -17.05
N THR A 368 19.54 20.27 -17.27
CA THR A 368 20.71 19.85 -16.50
C THR A 368 21.43 21.07 -15.91
N PRO A 369 22.38 20.92 -14.98
CA PRO A 369 23.18 22.04 -14.47
C PRO A 369 23.91 22.83 -15.56
N ASP A 370 24.35 22.15 -16.62
CA ASP A 370 25.07 22.77 -17.75
C ASP A 370 24.12 23.37 -18.81
N GLY A 371 22.81 23.41 -18.54
CA GLY A 371 21.80 23.88 -19.48
C GLY A 371 20.94 22.75 -20.06
N LEU A 372 20.29 23.04 -21.19
CA LEU A 372 19.40 22.10 -21.89
C LEU A 372 20.22 21.09 -22.68
N LYS A 373 19.87 19.80 -22.57
CA LYS A 373 20.50 18.70 -23.33
C LYS A 373 19.43 17.83 -23.95
N SER A 374 19.65 17.42 -25.20
CA SER A 374 18.81 16.45 -25.91
C SER A 374 19.44 15.07 -25.82
N GLU A 375 18.64 14.05 -25.52
CA GLU A 375 19.10 12.67 -25.44
C GLU A 375 18.12 11.76 -26.18
N ASN A 376 18.64 10.90 -27.06
CA ASN A 376 17.83 9.87 -27.70
C ASN A 376 17.41 8.81 -26.67
N PHE A 377 16.18 8.31 -26.79
CA PHE A 377 15.63 7.27 -25.92
C PHE A 377 14.68 6.33 -26.65
N SER A 378 14.61 5.09 -26.16
CA SER A 378 13.62 4.09 -26.58
C SER A 378 12.40 4.06 -25.65
N ILE A 379 12.62 4.15 -24.34
CA ILE A 379 11.59 4.11 -23.30
C ILE A 379 11.96 5.11 -22.20
N ILE A 380 10.96 5.81 -21.66
CA ILE A 380 11.08 6.56 -20.40
C ILE A 380 10.39 5.76 -19.31
N CYS A 381 11.15 5.31 -18.31
CA CYS A 381 10.65 4.65 -17.11
C CYS A 381 10.62 5.65 -15.93
N ALA A 382 9.45 6.19 -15.62
CA ALA A 382 9.24 7.19 -14.59
C ALA A 382 8.91 6.57 -13.23
N CYS A 383 9.95 6.25 -12.44
CA CYS A 383 9.85 5.69 -11.09
C CYS A 383 9.80 6.78 -10.00
N ILE A 384 8.86 7.72 -10.14
CA ILE A 384 8.77 8.94 -9.32
C ILE A 384 7.81 8.82 -8.12
N GLY A 385 7.46 7.59 -7.74
CA GLY A 385 6.61 7.27 -6.61
C GLY A 385 5.12 7.20 -6.94
N ARG A 386 4.31 7.02 -5.89
CA ARG A 386 2.87 6.79 -5.97
C ARG A 386 2.10 7.81 -5.14
N CYS A 387 0.87 8.08 -5.54
CA CYS A 387 -0.12 8.88 -4.82
C CYS A 387 -1.39 8.07 -4.58
N THR A 388 -2.30 8.64 -3.80
CA THR A 388 -3.64 8.09 -3.64
C THR A 388 -4.60 8.94 -4.45
N ASP A 389 -5.39 8.29 -5.29
CA ASP A 389 -6.58 8.85 -5.90
C ASP A 389 -7.78 8.58 -4.98
N LEU A 390 -8.46 9.67 -4.60
CA LEU A 390 -9.67 9.68 -3.77
C LEU A 390 -10.88 10.25 -4.54
N SER A 391 -10.83 10.26 -5.88
CA SER A 391 -11.90 10.79 -6.75
C SER A 391 -13.29 10.18 -6.54
N MET A 392 -13.39 9.06 -5.82
CA MET A 392 -14.67 8.47 -5.43
C MET A 392 -15.38 9.24 -4.31
N LEU A 393 -14.69 10.05 -3.50
CA LEU A 393 -15.34 10.87 -2.47
C LEU A 393 -16.11 12.01 -3.14
N SER A 394 -17.37 12.21 -2.74
CA SER A 394 -18.22 13.29 -3.29
C SER A 394 -17.76 14.69 -2.90
N GLU A 395 -17.01 14.81 -1.81
CA GLU A 395 -16.58 16.06 -1.19
C GLU A 395 -15.10 15.97 -0.82
N GLU A 396 -14.49 17.12 -0.55
CA GLU A 396 -13.12 17.19 -0.04
C GLU A 396 -13.12 17.01 1.48
N TYR A 397 -12.48 15.94 1.95
CA TYR A 397 -12.37 15.61 3.37
C TYR A 397 -10.93 15.82 3.85
N PHE A 398 -10.80 16.54 4.96
CA PHE A 398 -9.53 16.77 5.64
C PHE A 398 -9.36 15.75 6.75
N PHE A 399 -8.13 15.32 6.96
CA PHE A 399 -7.82 14.27 7.92
C PHE A 399 -6.64 14.69 8.78
N ASP A 400 -6.81 14.52 10.09
CA ASP A 400 -5.71 14.50 11.04
C ASP A 400 -5.40 13.05 11.41
N ASN A 401 -4.18 12.62 11.08
CA ASN A 401 -3.75 11.23 11.25
C ASN A 401 -4.74 10.23 10.62
N TYR A 402 -5.45 9.46 11.43
CA TYR A 402 -6.41 8.43 10.98
C TYR A 402 -7.85 8.94 10.85
N TYR A 403 -8.16 10.10 11.42
CA TYR A 403 -9.52 10.58 11.63
C TYR A 403 -9.85 11.70 10.64
N CYS A 404 -11.07 11.69 10.11
CA CYS A 404 -11.55 12.83 9.34
C CYS A 404 -11.97 13.97 10.28
N LEU A 405 -11.54 15.19 9.96
CA LEU A 405 -11.90 16.40 10.70
C LEU A 405 -13.33 16.86 10.40
N ASN A 406 -13.85 16.50 9.23
CA ASN A 406 -15.17 16.90 8.77
C ASN A 406 -16.28 15.94 9.21
N ASP A 407 -15.99 14.65 9.41
CA ASP A 407 -17.00 13.63 9.74
C ASP A 407 -16.41 12.53 10.65
N GLN A 408 -17.00 12.33 11.83
CA GLN A 408 -16.54 11.36 12.83
C GLN A 408 -16.74 9.89 12.42
N ALA A 409 -17.48 9.63 11.34
CA ALA A 409 -17.71 8.30 10.79
C ALA A 409 -16.81 7.98 9.59
N LEU A 410 -15.86 8.86 9.23
CA LEU A 410 -14.90 8.63 8.15
C LEU A 410 -13.47 8.53 8.68
N PHE A 411 -12.78 7.45 8.30
CA PHE A 411 -11.43 7.14 8.75
C PHE A 411 -10.53 6.80 7.56
N ARG A 412 -9.22 6.84 7.78
CA ARG A 412 -8.22 6.31 6.84
C ARG A 412 -7.17 5.50 7.58
N VAL A 413 -6.62 4.47 6.93
CA VAL A 413 -5.56 3.62 7.50
C VAL A 413 -4.47 3.29 6.47
N GLY A 414 -3.34 2.80 6.99
CA GLY A 414 -2.25 2.29 6.17
C GLY A 414 -1.49 3.39 5.44
N SER A 415 -0.99 3.12 4.23
CA SER A 415 -0.15 4.09 3.51
C SER A 415 -0.84 5.40 3.13
N LEU A 416 -2.18 5.44 3.14
CA LEU A 416 -2.97 6.68 3.01
C LEU A 416 -2.90 7.55 4.28
N ALA A 417 -2.77 6.94 5.46
CA ALA A 417 -2.60 7.61 6.75
C ALA A 417 -1.11 7.86 7.11
N GLY A 418 -0.17 7.51 6.22
CA GLY A 418 1.27 7.68 6.43
C GLY A 418 2.03 6.39 6.79
N ASP A 419 1.34 5.31 7.16
CA ASP A 419 2.00 4.03 7.48
C ASP A 419 2.48 3.31 6.22
N HIS A 420 3.72 3.56 5.80
CA HIS A 420 4.25 3.03 4.55
C HIS A 420 4.77 1.59 4.64
N PHE A 421 5.07 1.10 5.84
CA PHE A 421 5.57 -0.26 6.07
C PHE A 421 4.56 -1.09 6.83
N VAL A 422 4.35 -2.35 6.42
CA VAL A 422 3.36 -3.26 7.04
C VAL A 422 3.53 -3.35 8.56
N ARG A 423 4.78 -3.37 9.05
CA ARG A 423 5.09 -3.38 10.50
C ARG A 423 4.36 -2.30 11.30
N TYR A 424 4.21 -1.09 10.73
CA TYR A 424 3.54 0.06 11.35
C TYR A 424 2.05 0.12 11.00
N ILE A 425 1.67 -0.36 9.82
CA ILE A 425 0.26 -0.41 9.36
C ILE A 425 -0.65 -1.13 10.36
N VAL A 426 -0.14 -2.19 11.00
CA VAL A 426 -0.94 -2.97 11.94
C VAL A 426 -1.32 -2.14 13.18
N GLY A 427 -0.39 -1.37 13.73
CA GLY A 427 -0.70 -0.51 14.87
C GLY A 427 -1.59 0.68 14.51
N GLY A 428 -1.48 1.22 13.29
CA GLY A 428 -2.46 2.19 12.78
C GLY A 428 -3.86 1.62 12.59
N SER A 429 -3.93 0.36 12.14
CA SER A 429 -5.20 -0.38 12.07
C SER A 429 -5.77 -0.65 13.47
N LEU A 430 -4.92 -0.93 14.45
CA LEU A 430 -5.30 -1.09 15.86
C LEU A 430 -5.84 0.23 16.44
N GLN A 431 -5.24 1.38 16.11
CA GLN A 431 -5.71 2.69 16.54
C GLN A 431 -7.14 2.98 16.08
N VAL A 432 -7.43 2.69 14.80
CA VAL A 432 -8.79 2.85 14.27
C VAL A 432 -9.74 1.80 14.86
N ALA A 433 -9.28 0.57 15.09
CA ALA A 433 -10.09 -0.46 15.76
C ALA A 433 -10.50 -0.05 17.18
N LYS A 434 -9.60 0.57 17.97
CA LYS A 434 -9.92 1.13 19.29
C LYS A 434 -11.12 2.06 19.23
N TYR A 435 -11.09 3.02 18.31
CA TYR A 435 -12.19 3.96 18.15
C TYR A 435 -13.48 3.25 17.71
N LEU A 436 -13.39 2.38 16.70
CA LEU A 436 -14.56 1.72 16.13
C LEU A 436 -15.25 0.75 17.09
N LEU A 437 -14.50 0.07 17.97
CA LEU A 437 -15.02 -0.90 18.94
C LEU A 437 -15.51 -0.26 20.24
N CYS A 438 -14.97 0.90 20.63
CA CYS A 438 -15.41 1.62 21.83
C CYS A 438 -16.59 2.57 21.57
N THR A 439 -16.92 2.85 20.30
CA THR A 439 -18.01 3.76 19.87
C THR A 439 -19.10 3.06 19.05
N SER A 440 -19.08 1.73 18.96
CA SER A 440 -20.07 0.93 18.23
C SER A 440 -21.30 0.63 19.08
#